data_AF-A0AAU9KU08-F1
#
_entry.id   AF-A0AAU9KU08-F1
#
_cell.length_a   1.000
_cell.length_b   1.000
_cell.length_c   1.000
_cell.angle_alpha   90.00
_cell.angle_beta   90.00
_cell.angle_gamma   90.00
#
_symmetry.space_group_name_H-M   'P 1'
#
loop_
_entity.id
_entity.type
_entity.pdbx_description
1 polymer ?
#
loop_
_entity_poly.entity_id
_entity_poly.type
_entity_poly.pdbx_seq_one_letter_code
_entity_poly.pdbx_strand_id
1 'polypeptide(L)'
;MGWEDKRLLEGTSLKFSLRKQFPGQNALQLMTSTWQCLSDPECTETKFRGLMTLRILQRVNDDTIVALRESESEGGLKLYRCVYLLFRVRTRNGFLICVQSVAPERITDSLLSCVSQDGKLVQWTDLSGWFVFEPIAHGEMYDASFYQEGAQVEYGGCMDYGDHESVATLAMNTLSIVFKWESMMVGPTFSLPSSSW
;
A
#
# COMPACT_ATOMS: atom_id res chain seq x y z
N MET A 1 13.89 -12.18 -2.97
CA MET A 1 13.10 -10.96 -2.69
C MET A 1 13.26 -10.43 -1.26
N GLY A 2 13.66 -11.23 -0.26
CA GLY A 2 14.15 -10.71 1.04
C GLY A 2 13.08 -10.12 1.97
N TRP A 3 11.80 -10.23 1.62
CA TRP A 3 10.68 -9.89 2.50
C TRP A 3 10.38 -11.08 3.42
N GLU A 4 10.29 -10.81 4.71
CA GLU A 4 9.66 -11.70 5.68
C GLU A 4 8.15 -11.60 5.51
N ASP A 5 7.53 -12.70 5.09
CA ASP A 5 6.12 -12.75 4.74
C ASP A 5 5.32 -13.54 5.77
N LYS A 6 4.38 -12.84 6.44
CA LYS A 6 3.38 -13.45 7.32
C LYS A 6 2.00 -13.12 6.79
N ARG A 7 1.26 -14.15 6.40
CA ARG A 7 -0.11 -14.05 5.90
C ARG A 7 -1.03 -15.03 6.61
N LEU A 8 -2.24 -14.59 6.87
CA LEU A 8 -3.30 -15.40 7.45
C LEU A 8 -4.60 -15.14 6.68
N LEU A 9 -5.20 -16.22 6.19
CA LEU A 9 -6.51 -16.20 5.55
C LEU A 9 -7.56 -16.63 6.57
N GLU A 10 -8.51 -15.74 6.83
CA GLU A 10 -9.65 -15.99 7.72
C GLU A 10 -10.94 -15.75 6.94
N GLY A 11 -11.53 -16.82 6.40
CA GLY A 11 -12.72 -16.71 5.57
C GLY A 11 -12.44 -15.98 4.26
N THR A 12 -13.01 -14.79 4.11
CA THR A 12 -12.82 -13.87 2.96
C THR A 12 -11.80 -12.77 3.25
N SER A 13 -11.33 -12.68 4.50
CA SER A 13 -10.35 -11.70 4.95
C SER A 13 -8.91 -12.20 4.76
N LEU A 14 -8.06 -11.35 4.18
CA LEU A 14 -6.60 -11.50 4.16
C LEU A 14 -5.96 -10.57 5.18
N LYS A 15 -5.30 -11.13 6.18
CA LYS A 15 -4.39 -10.43 7.08
C LYS A 15 -2.95 -10.67 6.66
N PHE A 16 -2.14 -9.63 6.63
CA PHE A 16 -0.74 -9.74 6.19
C PHE A 16 0.19 -8.76 6.92
N SER A 17 1.46 -9.14 7.01
CA SER A 17 2.58 -8.28 7.41
C SER A 17 3.81 -8.74 6.65
N LEU A 18 4.35 -7.83 5.84
CA LEU A 18 5.54 -8.01 5.03
C LEU A 18 6.62 -7.08 5.58
N ARG A 19 7.77 -7.61 6.02
CA ARG A 19 8.86 -6.81 6.59
C ARG A 19 10.17 -7.00 5.84
N LYS A 20 10.92 -5.92 5.65
CA LYS A 20 12.25 -5.95 5.02
C LYS A 20 13.15 -4.84 5.54
N GLN A 21 14.45 -5.12 5.61
CA GLN A 21 15.48 -4.13 5.89
C GLN A 21 16.10 -3.64 4.58
N PHE A 22 16.34 -2.33 4.51
CA PHE A 22 16.93 -1.63 3.38
C PHE A 22 18.17 -0.86 3.84
N PRO A 23 19.36 -1.49 3.77
CA PRO A 23 20.63 -0.82 4.08
C PRO A 23 20.88 0.34 3.11
N GLY A 24 21.46 1.43 3.61
CA GLY A 24 21.73 2.64 2.83
C GLY A 24 20.50 3.50 2.54
N GLN A 25 19.31 3.12 3.01
CA GLN A 25 18.09 3.90 2.81
C GLN A 25 17.71 4.68 4.06
N ASN A 26 17.24 5.91 3.87
CA ASN A 26 16.78 6.78 4.94
C ASN A 26 15.26 6.60 5.15
N ALA A 27 14.85 6.33 6.39
CA ALA A 27 13.45 6.05 6.73
C ALA A 27 12.51 7.26 6.46
N LEU A 28 12.97 8.49 6.70
CA LEU A 28 12.20 9.71 6.43
C LEU A 28 12.03 9.92 4.92
N GLN A 29 13.08 9.70 4.13
CA GLN A 29 13.01 9.82 2.67
C GLN A 29 12.05 8.79 2.08
N LEU A 30 12.14 7.52 2.49
CA LEU A 30 11.23 6.46 2.06
C LEU A 30 9.78 6.75 2.43
N MET A 31 9.53 7.21 3.67
CA MET A 31 8.18 7.62 4.07
C MET A 31 7.68 8.79 3.21
N THR A 32 8.51 9.81 3.00
CA THR A 32 8.13 11.01 2.25
C THR A 32 7.78 10.69 0.80
N SER A 33 8.61 9.89 0.12
CA SER A 33 8.34 9.47 -1.26
C SER A 33 7.11 8.55 -1.36
N THR A 34 6.91 7.68 -0.37
CA THR A 34 5.73 6.83 -0.28
C THR A 34 4.46 7.66 -0.10
N TRP A 35 4.46 8.62 0.83
CA TRP A 35 3.34 9.52 1.05
C TRP A 35 3.01 10.33 -0.20
N GLN A 36 4.01 10.94 -0.82
CA GLN A 36 3.82 11.72 -2.04
C GLN A 36 3.13 10.92 -3.14
N CYS A 37 3.48 9.64 -3.29
CA CYS A 37 2.84 8.82 -4.30
C CYS A 37 1.44 8.35 -3.92
N LEU A 38 1.26 7.83 -2.70
CA LEU A 38 -0.05 7.29 -2.27
C LEU A 38 -1.10 8.40 -2.07
N SER A 39 -0.67 9.65 -1.90
CA SER A 39 -1.55 10.83 -1.82
C SER A 39 -1.71 11.58 -3.15
N ASP A 40 -1.20 11.02 -4.25
CA ASP A 40 -1.32 11.57 -5.60
C ASP A 40 -1.99 10.54 -6.55
N PRO A 41 -3.17 10.86 -7.10
CA PRO A 41 -3.86 10.02 -8.08
C PRO A 41 -3.01 9.67 -9.30
N GLU A 42 -2.25 10.61 -9.83
CA GLU A 42 -1.47 10.40 -11.06
C GLU A 42 -0.29 9.47 -10.79
N CYS A 43 0.42 9.68 -9.68
CA CYS A 43 1.44 8.74 -9.23
C CYS A 43 0.84 7.35 -9.01
N THR A 44 -0.28 7.25 -8.29
CA THR A 44 -0.91 5.96 -7.98
C THR A 44 -1.31 5.22 -9.25
N GLU A 45 -1.97 5.90 -10.19
CA GLU A 45 -2.39 5.32 -11.47
C GLU A 45 -1.19 4.84 -12.31
N THR A 46 -0.12 5.64 -12.36
CA THR A 46 1.08 5.30 -13.13
C THR A 46 1.84 4.13 -12.51
N LYS A 47 2.05 4.19 -11.19
CA LYS A 47 2.93 3.30 -10.43
C LYS A 47 2.25 1.99 -10.03
N PHE A 48 0.95 2.04 -9.72
CA PHE A 48 0.16 0.88 -9.31
C PHE A 48 -0.91 0.49 -10.34
N ARG A 49 -0.70 0.86 -11.61
CA ARG A 49 -1.58 0.49 -12.73
C ARG A 49 -2.00 -0.98 -12.66
N GLY A 50 -3.30 -1.20 -12.79
CA GLY A 50 -3.93 -2.53 -12.76
C GLY A 50 -4.11 -3.13 -11.36
N LEU A 51 -3.59 -2.49 -10.30
CA LEU A 51 -3.78 -2.94 -8.91
C LEU A 51 -4.80 -2.07 -8.18
N MET A 52 -4.77 -0.77 -8.41
CA MET A 52 -5.74 0.16 -7.84
C MET A 52 -5.78 1.49 -8.59
N THR A 53 -6.92 2.16 -8.52
CA THR A 53 -7.09 3.58 -8.88
C THR A 53 -7.38 4.39 -7.62
N LEU A 54 -7.11 5.69 -7.68
CA LEU A 54 -7.29 6.61 -6.57
C LEU A 54 -8.00 7.88 -7.03
N ARG A 55 -9.03 8.31 -6.30
CA ARG A 55 -9.65 9.63 -6.47
C ARG A 55 -9.77 10.32 -5.12
N ILE A 56 -9.12 11.47 -4.98
CA ILE A 56 -9.20 12.28 -3.75
C ILE A 56 -10.60 12.89 -3.67
N LEU A 57 -11.30 12.60 -2.58
CA LEU A 57 -12.60 13.18 -2.27
C LEU A 57 -12.45 14.46 -1.44
N GLN A 58 -11.49 14.46 -0.52
CA GLN A 58 -11.21 15.60 0.35
C GLN A 58 -9.75 15.59 0.81
N ARG A 59 -9.11 16.77 0.84
CA ARG A 59 -7.87 16.98 1.60
C ARG A 59 -8.23 17.59 2.94
N VAL A 60 -7.97 16.87 4.03
CA VAL A 60 -8.30 17.33 5.40
C VAL A 60 -7.21 18.27 5.89
N ASN A 61 -5.94 17.88 5.71
CA ASN A 61 -4.75 18.68 5.95
C ASN A 61 -3.56 18.07 5.17
N ASP A 62 -2.35 18.56 5.39
CA ASP A 62 -1.13 18.12 4.70
C ASP A 62 -0.74 16.65 4.98
N ASP A 63 -1.27 16.09 6.07
CA ASP A 63 -0.95 14.76 6.57
C ASP A 63 -2.15 13.80 6.47
N THR A 64 -3.29 14.22 5.92
CA THR A 64 -4.52 13.42 5.90
C THR A 64 -5.40 13.75 4.70
N ILE A 65 -5.80 12.71 3.96
CA ILE A 65 -6.76 12.79 2.86
C ILE A 65 -7.87 11.75 3.04
N VAL A 66 -9.03 12.05 2.45
CA VAL A 66 -10.10 11.10 2.21
C VAL A 66 -10.11 10.78 0.72
N ALA A 67 -10.05 9.50 0.38
CA ALA A 67 -9.99 9.07 -1.01
C ALA A 67 -10.91 7.88 -1.29
N LEU A 68 -11.39 7.81 -2.52
CA LEU A 68 -12.03 6.64 -3.10
C LEU A 68 -10.93 5.80 -3.76
N ARG A 69 -10.86 4.52 -3.41
CA ARG A 69 -10.01 3.53 -4.07
C ARG A 69 -10.86 2.47 -4.73
N GLU A 70 -10.45 2.10 -5.92
CA GLU A 70 -11.08 1.01 -6.68
C GLU A 70 -10.03 0.01 -7.15
N SER A 71 -10.45 -1.24 -7.26
CA SER A 71 -9.68 -2.30 -7.93
C SER A 71 -10.63 -3.23 -8.66
N GLU A 72 -10.21 -3.77 -9.79
CA GLU A 72 -11.07 -4.64 -10.60
C GLU A 72 -10.82 -6.11 -10.26
N SER A 73 -11.86 -6.94 -10.39
CA SER A 73 -11.69 -8.39 -10.35
C SER A 73 -10.94 -8.90 -11.56
N GLU A 74 -10.40 -10.11 -11.43
CA GLU A 74 -9.96 -10.87 -12.60
C GLU A 74 -11.14 -11.01 -13.58
N GLY A 75 -10.94 -10.59 -14.83
CA GLY A 75 -12.00 -10.52 -15.85
C GLY A 75 -12.85 -9.24 -15.89
N GLY A 76 -12.65 -8.28 -14.98
CA GLY A 76 -13.26 -6.94 -15.06
C GLY A 76 -14.78 -6.87 -14.82
N LEU A 77 -15.38 -7.94 -14.29
CA LEU A 77 -16.83 -8.04 -14.03
C LEU A 77 -17.26 -7.37 -12.72
N LYS A 78 -16.38 -7.37 -11.71
CA LYS A 78 -16.61 -6.71 -10.42
C LYS A 78 -15.61 -5.58 -10.19
N LEU A 79 -16.08 -4.56 -9.49
CA LEU A 79 -15.30 -3.43 -9.01
C LEU A 79 -15.34 -3.41 -7.49
N TYR A 80 -14.21 -3.70 -6.86
CA TYR A 80 -14.04 -3.56 -5.41
C TYR A 80 -13.77 -2.10 -5.09
N ARG A 81 -14.59 -1.51 -4.23
CA ARG A 81 -14.60 -0.07 -3.95
C ARG A 81 -14.57 0.17 -2.45
N CYS A 82 -13.74 1.11 -2.03
CA CYS A 82 -13.76 1.61 -0.66
C CYS A 82 -13.49 3.11 -0.64
N VAL A 83 -14.06 3.81 0.35
CA VAL A 83 -13.60 5.14 0.74
C VAL A 83 -12.77 4.97 2.00
N TYR A 84 -11.58 5.53 2.02
CA TYR A 84 -10.70 5.46 3.17
C TYR A 84 -10.09 6.80 3.54
N LEU A 85 -9.62 6.87 4.78
CA LEU A 85 -8.66 7.86 5.22
C LEU A 85 -7.25 7.34 4.96
N LEU A 86 -6.42 8.15 4.32
CA LEU A 86 -4.98 7.95 4.22
C LEU A 86 -4.31 9.07 4.99
N PHE A 87 -3.48 8.71 5.97
CA PHE A 87 -2.81 9.68 6.81
C PHE A 87 -1.41 9.23 7.20
N ARG A 88 -0.53 10.19 7.51
CA ARG A 88 0.82 9.92 8.00
C ARG A 88 1.02 10.46 9.40
N VAL A 89 1.85 9.77 10.18
CA VAL A 89 2.14 10.10 11.57
C VAL A 89 3.63 9.89 11.85
N ARG A 90 4.24 10.83 12.57
CA ARG A 90 5.56 10.62 13.17
C ARG A 90 5.39 9.90 14.50
N THR A 91 6.08 8.77 14.66
CA THR A 91 6.10 8.00 15.91
C THR A 91 7.38 8.28 16.68
N ARG A 92 7.51 7.71 17.90
CA ARG A 92 8.76 7.77 18.66
C ARG A 92 9.91 7.03 17.97
N ASN A 93 9.59 5.99 17.20
CA ASN A 93 10.57 5.09 16.60
C ASN A 93 10.72 5.30 15.09
N GLY A 94 10.00 6.24 14.47
CA GLY A 94 10.04 6.44 13.03
C GLY A 94 8.78 7.09 12.51
N PHE A 95 8.21 6.51 11.45
CA PHE A 95 7.07 7.06 10.74
C PHE A 95 6.07 5.98 10.34
N LEU A 96 4.83 6.39 10.18
CA LEU A 96 3.69 5.54 9.84
C LEU A 96 2.87 6.22 8.75
N ILE A 97 2.47 5.47 7.73
CA ILE A 97 1.39 5.84 6.81
C ILE A 97 0.29 4.80 7.00
N CYS A 98 -0.92 5.22 7.31
CA CYS A 98 -2.05 4.35 7.57
C CYS A 98 -3.17 4.60 6.57
N VAL A 99 -3.86 3.51 6.23
CA VAL A 99 -5.12 3.50 5.51
C VAL A 99 -6.17 2.84 6.39
N GLN A 100 -7.34 3.46 6.48
CA GLN A 100 -8.51 2.89 7.15
C GLN A 100 -9.79 3.21 6.37
N SER A 101 -10.50 2.18 5.93
CA SER A 101 -11.80 2.31 5.27
C SER A 101 -12.83 2.87 6.23
N VAL A 102 -13.72 3.68 5.68
CA VAL A 102 -14.97 4.06 6.32
C VAL A 102 -15.98 2.97 6.00
N ALA A 103 -16.70 2.50 7.03
CA ALA A 103 -17.71 1.47 6.91
C ALA A 103 -18.74 1.82 5.81
N PRO A 104 -19.02 0.92 4.86
CA PRO A 104 -19.87 1.21 3.70
C PRO A 104 -21.25 1.78 4.06
N GLU A 105 -21.84 1.31 5.16
CA GLU A 105 -23.16 1.70 5.65
C GLU A 105 -23.25 3.19 6.04
N ARG A 106 -22.10 3.83 6.27
CA ARG A 106 -22.01 5.26 6.58
C ARG A 106 -21.95 6.15 5.34
N ILE A 107 -21.72 5.55 4.17
CA ILE A 107 -21.43 6.28 2.92
C ILE A 107 -22.54 6.07 1.90
N THR A 108 -23.05 4.85 1.81
CA THR A 108 -24.08 4.47 0.86
C THR A 108 -25.16 3.66 1.56
N ASP A 109 -26.39 3.80 1.07
CA ASP A 109 -27.42 2.82 1.38
C ASP A 109 -27.03 1.51 0.69
N SER A 110 -27.04 0.40 1.43
CA SER A 110 -26.69 -0.94 0.95
C SER A 110 -27.55 -1.37 -0.24
N LEU A 111 -28.71 -0.73 -0.43
CA LEU A 111 -29.67 -0.99 -1.49
C LEU A 111 -29.45 -0.16 -2.77
N LEU A 112 -28.61 0.88 -2.76
CA LEU A 112 -28.62 1.92 -3.81
C LEU A 112 -27.46 1.89 -4.82
N SER A 113 -26.44 1.04 -4.68
CA SER A 113 -25.35 1.00 -5.67
C SER A 113 -24.73 -0.38 -5.81
N CYS A 114 -25.34 -1.20 -6.68
CA CYS A 114 -24.82 -2.51 -7.05
C CYS A 114 -24.08 -2.48 -8.39
N VAL A 115 -24.19 -1.41 -9.18
CA VAL A 115 -23.70 -1.34 -10.56
C VAL A 115 -23.01 0.01 -10.82
N SER A 116 -21.82 -0.02 -11.43
CA SER A 116 -21.07 1.17 -11.84
C SER A 116 -21.66 1.79 -13.12
N GLN A 117 -21.18 2.97 -13.51
CA GLN A 117 -21.59 3.60 -14.78
C GLN A 117 -21.30 2.70 -15.99
N ASP A 118 -20.26 1.86 -15.91
CA ASP A 118 -19.84 0.94 -16.97
C ASP A 118 -20.52 -0.44 -16.87
N GLY A 119 -21.54 -0.59 -16.03
CA GLY A 119 -22.28 -1.85 -15.88
C GLY A 119 -21.58 -2.91 -15.01
N LYS A 120 -20.46 -2.58 -14.35
CA LYS A 120 -19.73 -3.52 -13.47
C LYS A 120 -20.42 -3.64 -12.12
N LEU A 121 -20.41 -4.84 -11.53
CA LEU A 121 -20.94 -5.03 -10.19
C LEU A 121 -20.02 -4.35 -9.16
N VAL A 122 -20.57 -3.44 -8.35
CA VAL A 122 -19.79 -2.73 -7.32
C VAL A 122 -19.91 -3.47 -6.00
N GLN A 123 -18.75 -3.88 -5.46
CA GLN A 123 -18.65 -4.52 -4.16
C GLN A 123 -17.90 -3.59 -3.22
N TRP A 124 -18.57 -3.13 -2.16
CA TRP A 124 -17.94 -2.30 -1.16
C TRP A 124 -17.09 -3.15 -0.23
N THR A 125 -15.86 -2.72 0.03
CA THR A 125 -14.87 -3.52 0.75
C THR A 125 -14.28 -2.79 1.95
N ASP A 126 -13.85 -3.58 2.92
CA ASP A 126 -13.13 -3.08 4.08
C ASP A 126 -11.62 -3.24 3.90
N LEU A 127 -10.90 -2.18 4.28
CA LEU A 127 -9.48 -2.05 4.09
C LEU A 127 -8.88 -1.35 5.30
N SER A 128 -7.97 -2.04 5.98
CA SER A 128 -7.03 -1.42 6.92
C SER A 128 -5.62 -1.78 6.48
N GLY A 129 -4.69 -0.84 6.56
CA GLY A 129 -3.32 -1.09 6.15
C GLY A 129 -2.36 -0.05 6.67
N TRP A 130 -1.08 -0.40 6.67
CA TRP A 130 -0.03 0.48 7.11
C TRP A 130 1.27 0.24 6.36
N PHE A 131 2.04 1.32 6.20
CA PHE A 131 3.47 1.28 6.03
C PHE A 131 4.14 1.86 7.28
N VAL A 132 5.01 1.09 7.90
CA VAL A 132 5.87 1.53 9.01
C VAL A 132 7.29 1.70 8.48
N PHE A 133 7.93 2.82 8.83
CA PHE A 133 9.31 3.14 8.47
C PHE A 133 10.10 3.45 9.73
N GLU A 134 11.03 2.58 10.09
CA GLU A 134 11.87 2.74 11.28
C GLU A 134 13.35 2.84 10.85
N PRO A 135 14.13 3.79 11.39
CA PRO A 135 15.56 3.82 11.15
C PRO A 135 16.23 2.65 11.87
N ILE A 136 17.20 2.03 11.21
CA ILE A 136 18.04 0.98 11.79
C ILE A 136 19.31 1.65 12.29
N ALA A 137 19.48 1.69 13.60
CA ALA A 137 20.75 2.09 14.20
C ALA A 137 21.67 0.87 14.25
N HIS A 138 22.59 0.74 13.29
CA HIS A 138 23.72 -0.17 13.45
C HIS A 138 24.77 0.49 14.36
N GLY A 139 24.76 0.16 15.66
CA GLY A 139 25.92 0.33 16.53
C GLY A 139 26.79 -0.93 16.41
N GLU A 140 28.11 -0.86 16.25
CA GLU A 140 29.02 -0.34 17.27
C GLU A 140 29.98 0.75 16.79
N MET A 141 30.18 1.71 17.69
CA MET A 141 31.06 2.87 17.58
C MET A 141 32.55 2.46 17.72
N TYR A 142 33.07 1.71 16.75
CA TYR A 142 34.52 1.42 16.67
C TYR A 142 35.19 1.97 15.41
N ASP A 143 34.42 2.40 14.40
CA ASP A 143 34.99 3.08 13.24
C ASP A 143 34.03 4.19 12.78
N ALA A 144 34.36 5.44 13.12
CA ALA A 144 33.55 6.63 12.83
C ALA A 144 33.48 6.96 11.32
N SER A 145 33.91 6.05 10.45
CA SER A 145 34.05 6.26 9.00
C SER A 145 32.91 5.66 8.16
N PHE A 146 32.03 4.81 8.72
CA PHE A 146 30.94 4.17 7.95
C PHE A 146 29.62 4.02 8.75
N TYR A 147 29.02 5.12 9.21
CA TYR A 147 27.60 5.09 9.60
C TYR A 147 26.75 4.80 8.36
N GLN A 148 26.42 3.53 8.13
CA GLN A 148 25.49 3.16 7.07
C GLN A 148 24.07 3.30 7.60
N GLU A 149 23.43 4.41 7.27
CA GLU A 149 22.02 4.65 7.56
C GLU A 149 21.18 3.54 6.91
N GLY A 150 20.24 2.96 7.64
CA GLY A 150 19.35 1.91 7.13
C GLY A 150 17.92 2.17 7.55
N ALA A 151 16.98 1.58 6.81
CA ALA A 151 15.57 1.65 7.10
C ALA A 151 14.96 0.26 7.15
N GLN A 152 14.15 0.01 8.17
CA GLN A 152 13.25 -1.12 8.22
C GLN A 152 11.87 -0.66 7.76
N VAL A 153 11.29 -1.42 6.84
CA VAL A 153 9.95 -1.16 6.33
C VAL A 153 9.08 -2.35 6.61
N GLU A 154 7.88 -2.07 7.13
CA GLU A 154 6.80 -3.04 7.23
C GLU A 154 5.61 -2.55 6.42
N TYR A 155 5.07 -3.41 5.55
CA TYR A 155 3.78 -3.23 4.89
C TYR A 155 2.82 -4.29 5.41
N GLY A 156 1.78 -3.86 6.12
CA GLY A 156 0.80 -4.75 6.72
C GLY A 156 -0.62 -4.26 6.56
N GLY A 157 -1.58 -5.13 6.87
CA GLY A 157 -2.98 -4.77 6.78
C GLY A 157 -3.94 -5.95 6.89
N CYS A 158 -5.22 -5.61 6.80
CA CYS A 158 -6.34 -6.52 6.64
C CYS A 158 -7.23 -6.02 5.52
N MET A 159 -7.51 -6.88 4.54
CA MET A 159 -8.43 -6.59 3.44
C MET A 159 -9.51 -7.67 3.39
N ASP A 160 -10.76 -7.26 3.24
CA ASP A 160 -11.87 -8.20 3.04
C ASP A 160 -12.66 -7.77 1.81
N TYR A 161 -12.67 -8.64 0.80
CA TYR A 161 -13.47 -8.41 -0.39
C TYR A 161 -14.88 -8.96 -0.24
N GLY A 162 -15.15 -9.85 0.71
CA GLY A 162 -16.49 -10.43 0.93
C GLY A 162 -16.81 -11.62 0.03
N ASP A 163 -15.85 -12.12 -0.76
CA ASP A 163 -15.98 -13.37 -1.50
C ASP A 163 -14.68 -14.20 -1.47
N HIS A 164 -14.83 -15.52 -1.53
CA HIS A 164 -13.69 -16.46 -1.48
C HIS A 164 -12.95 -16.55 -2.81
N GLU A 165 -13.63 -16.29 -3.93
CA GLU A 165 -13.06 -16.41 -5.28
C GLU A 165 -11.92 -15.41 -5.50
N SER A 166 -12.01 -14.23 -4.89
CA SER A 166 -11.01 -13.17 -5.03
C SER A 166 -9.84 -13.25 -4.05
N VAL A 167 -9.85 -14.16 -3.07
CA VAL A 167 -8.83 -14.21 -2.00
C VAL A 167 -7.43 -14.46 -2.56
N ALA A 168 -7.31 -15.35 -3.55
CA ALA A 168 -6.02 -15.62 -4.20
C ALA A 168 -5.50 -14.38 -4.95
N THR A 169 -6.38 -13.72 -5.72
CA THR A 169 -6.07 -12.47 -6.44
C THR A 169 -5.70 -11.34 -5.45
N LEU A 170 -6.39 -11.25 -4.32
CA LEU A 170 -6.13 -10.29 -3.26
C LEU A 170 -4.74 -10.50 -2.64
N ALA A 171 -4.36 -11.74 -2.37
CA ALA A 171 -3.02 -12.08 -1.89
C ALA A 171 -1.94 -11.73 -2.91
N MET A 172 -2.18 -12.03 -4.20
CA MET A 172 -1.26 -11.70 -5.28
C MET A 172 -1.13 -10.18 -5.51
N ASN A 173 -2.24 -9.45 -5.45
CA ASN A 173 -2.24 -7.99 -5.56
C ASN A 173 -1.48 -7.36 -4.39
N THR A 174 -1.62 -7.90 -3.18
CA THR A 174 -0.89 -7.45 -2.00
C THR A 174 0.62 -7.58 -2.18
N LEU A 175 1.10 -8.71 -2.69
CA LEU A 175 2.52 -8.90 -3.02
C LEU A 175 2.96 -7.99 -4.17
N SER A 176 2.12 -7.83 -5.19
CA SER A 176 2.41 -6.96 -6.32
C SER A 176 2.55 -5.49 -5.90
N ILE A 177 1.73 -5.03 -4.95
CA ILE A 177 1.83 -3.68 -4.37
C ILE A 177 3.21 -3.49 -3.73
N VAL A 178 3.64 -4.40 -2.85
CA VAL A 178 4.92 -4.22 -2.14
C VAL A 178 6.12 -4.31 -3.09
N PHE A 179 6.07 -5.17 -4.11
CA PHE A 179 7.17 -5.31 -5.08
C PHE A 179 7.26 -4.13 -6.04
N LYS A 180 6.11 -3.62 -6.51
CA LYS A 180 6.11 -2.36 -7.25
C LYS A 180 6.62 -1.23 -6.38
N TRP A 181 6.12 -1.12 -5.14
CA TRP A 181 6.58 -0.11 -4.18
C TRP A 181 8.11 -0.15 -4.01
N GLU A 182 8.70 -1.32 -3.76
CA GLU A 182 10.14 -1.49 -3.59
C GLU A 182 10.89 -1.01 -4.86
N SER A 183 10.46 -1.47 -6.03
CA SER A 183 11.08 -1.12 -7.31
C SER A 183 11.09 0.39 -7.57
N MET A 184 10.09 1.11 -7.06
CA MET A 184 9.86 2.53 -7.34
C MET A 184 10.40 3.48 -6.29
N MET A 185 10.47 3.05 -5.02
CA MET A 185 10.92 3.89 -3.91
C MET A 185 12.36 3.61 -3.50
N VAL A 186 12.85 2.39 -3.71
CA VAL A 186 14.23 1.98 -3.36
C VAL A 186 15.08 1.90 -4.61
N GLY A 187 14.55 1.26 -5.66
CA GLY A 187 15.24 1.07 -6.94
C GLY A 187 15.00 -0.32 -7.52
N PRO A 188 15.41 -0.55 -8.78
CA PRO A 188 15.17 -1.83 -9.45
C PRO A 188 15.90 -2.97 -8.74
N THR A 189 15.19 -4.06 -8.47
CA THR A 189 15.76 -5.27 -7.83
C THR A 189 16.85 -5.91 -8.69
N PHE A 190 16.78 -5.71 -10.01
CA PHE A 190 17.83 -6.06 -10.97
C PHE A 190 17.87 -5.00 -12.07
N SER A 191 19.08 -4.56 -12.44
CA SER A 191 19.32 -3.73 -13.60
C SER A 191 20.04 -4.57 -14.65
N LEU A 192 19.52 -4.61 -15.88
CA LEU A 192 20.28 -5.17 -16.99
C LEU A 192 21.42 -4.20 -17.34
N PRO A 193 22.64 -4.70 -17.62
CA PRO A 193 23.71 -3.84 -18.08
C PRO A 193 23.29 -3.16 -19.39
N SER A 194 23.55 -1.86 -19.50
CA SER A 194 23.36 -1.14 -20.76
C SER A 194 24.18 -1.85 -21.83
N SER A 195 23.52 -2.34 -22.88
CA SER A 195 24.21 -2.89 -24.05
C SER A 195 25.05 -1.78 -24.68
N SER A 196 26.35 -1.79 -24.41
CA SER A 196 27.34 -1.01 -25.14
C SER A 196 27.47 -1.61 -26.54
N TRP A 197 26.83 -0.97 -27.51
CA TRP A 197 27.09 -1.15 -28.94
C TRP A 197 28.02 -0.05 -29.42
#